data_AF-R1DLC1-F1
#
_entry.id   AF-R1DLC1-F1
#
_cell.length_a   1.000
_cell.length_b   1.000
_cell.length_c   1.000
_cell.angle_alpha   90.00
_cell.angle_beta   90.00
_cell.angle_gamma   90.00
#
_symmetry.space_group_name_H-M   'P 1'
#
loop_
_entity.id
_entity.type
_entity.pdbx_description
1 polymer ?
#
loop_
_entity_poly.entity_id
_entity_poly.type
_entity_poly.pdbx_seq_one_letter_code
_entity_poly.pdbx_strand_id
1 'polypeptide(L)'
;MVRDPSIRGDFVLVKIDLKNAYNEIDGSALLRRCSERTRLFEQHHLEGQTCRAETSRGGDSATGTQQGGPPSSGAFCIAIQPELAALDAELRPFGGGAWAEMDDIFALGPAAAVFPAVKRFGEAVKASLNLEMQVSKLECFSPEYNLSHCPWREALGAPVGMVLAGFVDAWLRAQVSSIESYIEKTVLSLRAASPHALWAAIYYSCSAKFDFILRHLPPDQTACGYEGVLFDAITARRARLPARMRGLGLRSLEEVAPAAFCACFVEAAERFLDRSTPGGGSERGFFQMLAPLFGHGAFELPYPNSPRLSRFLSGCTTNVNPLGAQLGQLTPTGESFKRAWEGMQREVRGWILGC
;
A
#
# COMPACT_ATOMS: atom_id res chain seq x y z
N MET A 1 15.11 -17.99 -28.64
CA MET A 1 14.85 -16.83 -27.76
C MET A 1 13.36 -16.83 -27.47
N VAL A 2 12.93 -17.56 -26.45
CA VAL A 2 11.52 -17.67 -26.07
C VAL A 2 11.30 -16.60 -25.01
N ARG A 3 10.48 -15.58 -25.32
CA ARG A 3 10.10 -14.52 -24.38
C ARG A 3 9.28 -15.11 -23.24
N ASP A 4 9.60 -14.71 -22.02
CA ASP A 4 8.88 -15.04 -20.77
C ASP A 4 7.42 -14.53 -20.85
N PRO A 5 6.38 -15.38 -20.65
CA PRO A 5 4.98 -14.94 -20.64
C PRO A 5 4.51 -14.28 -19.34
N SER A 6 5.30 -14.33 -18.26
CA SER A 6 4.86 -13.96 -16.90
C SER A 6 5.18 -12.52 -16.49
N ILE A 7 6.13 -11.88 -17.16
CA ILE A 7 6.23 -10.42 -17.22
C ILE A 7 5.90 -10.05 -18.65
N ARG A 8 4.75 -9.42 -18.84
CA ARG A 8 4.42 -8.83 -20.13
C ARG A 8 5.38 -7.66 -20.34
N GLY A 9 6.45 -7.88 -21.12
CA GLY A 9 7.53 -6.91 -21.32
C GLY A 9 7.11 -5.56 -21.94
N ASP A 10 5.84 -5.42 -22.31
CA ASP A 10 5.20 -4.18 -22.73
C ASP A 10 4.49 -3.42 -21.59
N PHE A 11 4.41 -3.99 -20.39
CA PHE A 11 3.72 -3.38 -19.25
C PHE A 11 4.52 -2.26 -18.61
N VAL A 12 3.80 -1.21 -18.22
CA VAL A 12 4.31 -0.07 -17.48
C VAL A 12 3.36 0.25 -16.33
N LEU A 13 3.94 0.67 -15.21
CA LEU A 13 3.23 1.27 -14.08
C LEU A 13 3.41 2.78 -14.16
N VAL A 14 2.32 3.52 -14.00
CA VAL A 14 2.32 4.98 -13.90
C VAL A 14 1.68 5.39 -12.58
N LYS A 15 2.45 6.05 -11.71
CA LYS A 15 1.94 6.78 -10.56
C LYS A 15 1.47 8.16 -11.03
N ILE A 16 0.22 8.47 -10.75
CA ILE A 16 -0.44 9.72 -11.12
C ILE A 16 -0.44 10.67 -9.92
N ASP A 17 -0.08 11.92 -10.16
CA ASP A 17 -0.06 12.99 -9.16
C ASP A 17 -1.10 14.05 -9.52
N LEU A 18 -1.99 14.36 -8.56
CA LEU A 18 -2.97 15.42 -8.66
C LEU A 18 -2.54 16.60 -7.80
N LYS A 19 -2.61 17.81 -8.36
CA LYS A 19 -2.20 19.01 -7.66
C LYS A 19 -3.11 19.31 -6.48
N ASN A 20 -2.53 19.20 -5.28
CA ASN A 20 -3.14 19.66 -4.04
C ASN A 20 -4.60 19.20 -3.91
N ALA A 21 -4.83 17.90 -4.15
CA ALA A 21 -6.12 17.36 -4.55
C ALA A 21 -7.26 17.70 -3.57
N TYR A 22 -6.96 17.68 -2.28
CA TYR A 22 -7.92 18.03 -1.22
C TYR A 22 -8.35 19.49 -1.25
N ASN A 23 -7.44 20.42 -1.54
CA ASN A 23 -7.70 21.85 -1.46
C ASN A 23 -8.24 22.41 -2.79
N GLU A 24 -7.87 21.81 -3.92
CA GLU A 24 -8.21 22.31 -5.26
C GLU A 24 -9.46 21.67 -5.88
N ILE A 25 -9.99 20.58 -5.30
CA ILE A 25 -11.20 19.92 -5.83
C ILE A 25 -12.41 20.86 -5.82
N ASP A 26 -13.22 20.81 -6.88
CA ASP A 26 -14.46 21.59 -6.96
C ASP A 26 -15.47 21.16 -5.89
N GLY A 27 -15.84 22.09 -5.00
CA GLY A 27 -16.72 21.80 -3.87
C GLY A 27 -18.14 21.43 -4.30
N SER A 28 -18.64 22.04 -5.37
CA SER A 28 -19.99 21.78 -5.88
C SER A 28 -20.11 20.38 -6.51
N ALA A 29 -19.10 19.98 -7.28
CA ALA A 29 -19.02 18.66 -7.91
C ALA A 29 -18.88 17.57 -6.85
N LEU A 30 -18.04 17.81 -5.84
CA LEU A 30 -17.86 16.91 -4.70
C LEU A 30 -19.17 16.71 -3.92
N LEU A 31 -19.84 17.80 -3.54
CA LEU A 31 -21.11 17.73 -2.79
C LEU A 31 -22.20 17.02 -3.57
N ARG A 32 -22.34 17.32 -4.86
CA ARG A 32 -23.28 16.64 -5.76
C ARG A 32 -23.01 15.14 -5.82
N ARG A 33 -21.76 14.73 -6.01
CA ARG A 33 -21.40 13.28 -6.06
C ARG A 33 -21.65 12.58 -4.73
N CYS A 34 -21.41 13.29 -3.61
CA CYS A 34 -21.68 12.74 -2.29
C CYS A 34 -23.18 12.56 -2.03
N SER A 35 -24.02 13.55 -2.39
CA SER A 35 -25.48 13.48 -2.19
C SER A 35 -26.14 12.38 -3.04
N GLU A 36 -25.58 12.08 -4.22
CA GLU A 36 -26.01 10.96 -5.07
C GLU A 36 -25.74 9.58 -4.44
N ARG A 37 -24.75 9.47 -3.54
CA ARG A 37 -24.36 8.19 -2.91
C ARG A 37 -24.94 7.99 -1.53
N THR A 38 -25.06 9.05 -0.73
CA THR A 38 -25.61 8.96 0.61
C THR A 38 -26.20 10.27 1.08
N ARG A 39 -27.41 10.20 1.64
CA ARG A 39 -28.07 11.35 2.30
C ARG A 39 -27.35 11.79 3.58
N LEU A 40 -26.46 10.95 4.14
CA LEU A 40 -25.70 11.26 5.35
C LEU A 40 -24.63 12.34 5.14
N PHE A 41 -24.15 12.52 3.90
CA PHE A 41 -23.11 13.50 3.63
C PHE A 41 -23.63 14.95 3.76
N GLU A 42 -24.91 15.18 3.47
CA GLU A 42 -25.56 16.47 3.70
C GLU A 42 -25.55 16.85 5.18
N GLN A 43 -25.79 15.89 6.09
CA GLN A 43 -25.74 16.13 7.54
C GLN A 43 -24.32 16.40 8.05
N HIS A 44 -23.32 15.64 7.59
CA HIS A 44 -21.94 15.83 8.06
C HIS A 44 -21.22 17.04 7.44
N HIS A 45 -21.58 17.48 6.24
CA HIS A 45 -21.03 18.73 5.70
C HIS A 45 -21.60 19.95 6.42
N LEU A 46 -22.87 19.91 6.84
CA LEU A 46 -23.48 20.90 7.73
C LEU A 46 -22.81 20.90 9.11
N GLU A 47 -22.44 19.73 9.65
CA GLU A 47 -21.71 19.62 10.93
C GLU A 47 -20.20 19.95 10.80
N GLY A 48 -19.59 19.77 9.63
CA GLY A 48 -18.22 20.23 9.35
C GLY A 48 -18.09 21.75 9.33
N GLN A 49 -19.18 22.46 9.00
CA GLN A 49 -19.26 23.91 9.19
C GLN A 49 -19.31 24.32 10.67
N THR A 50 -19.67 23.43 11.61
CA THR A 50 -19.63 23.73 13.05
C THR A 50 -18.24 23.72 13.68
N CYS A 51 -17.18 23.31 12.96
CA CYS A 51 -15.80 23.56 13.37
C CYS A 51 -15.32 25.02 13.14
N ARG A 52 -16.23 25.93 12.75
CA ARG A 52 -16.00 27.38 12.55
C ARG A 52 -15.68 28.19 13.83
N ALA A 53 -15.34 27.58 14.96
CA ALA A 53 -15.15 28.31 16.21
C ALA A 53 -13.77 29.00 16.38
N GLU A 54 -12.76 28.75 15.52
CA GLU A 54 -11.39 29.24 15.77
C GLU A 54 -10.84 30.29 14.80
N THR A 55 -11.54 30.62 13.71
CA THR A 55 -11.06 31.68 12.79
C THR A 55 -12.15 32.70 12.48
N SER A 56 -11.90 33.96 12.82
CA SER A 56 -12.82 35.11 12.81
C SER A 56 -13.23 35.63 11.42
N ARG A 57 -13.27 34.78 10.38
CA ARG A 57 -13.71 35.17 9.03
C ARG A 57 -14.68 34.14 8.48
N GLY A 58 -15.90 34.58 8.15
CA GLY A 58 -16.94 33.76 7.52
C GLY A 58 -16.40 33.07 6.26
N GLY A 59 -16.37 31.74 6.30
CA GLY A 59 -15.65 30.92 5.32
C GLY A 59 -16.58 30.25 4.34
N ASP A 60 -17.04 30.98 3.32
CA ASP A 60 -17.65 30.34 2.15
C ASP A 60 -16.51 29.92 1.22
N SER A 61 -16.12 28.65 1.28
CA SER A 61 -15.12 28.09 0.36
C SER A 61 -15.83 27.42 -0.81
N ALA A 62 -15.56 27.89 -2.03
CA ALA A 62 -16.09 27.29 -3.25
C ALA A 62 -15.32 26.02 -3.68
N THR A 63 -14.13 25.81 -3.10
CA THR A 63 -13.24 24.69 -3.41
C THR A 63 -12.79 23.98 -2.15
N GLY A 64 -12.43 22.72 -2.34
CA GLY A 64 -11.69 21.93 -1.37
C GLY A 64 -12.52 21.28 -0.26
N THR A 65 -11.88 20.32 0.38
CA THR A 65 -12.22 19.80 1.70
C THR A 65 -11.09 20.22 2.64
N GLN A 66 -11.39 20.47 3.92
CA GLN A 66 -10.33 20.82 4.87
C GLN A 66 -9.39 19.62 5.05
N GLN A 67 -8.13 19.74 4.63
CA GLN A 67 -7.16 18.66 4.80
C GLN A 67 -6.98 18.33 6.30
N GLY A 68 -7.04 17.05 6.64
CA GLY A 68 -7.06 16.59 8.05
C GLY A 68 -8.45 16.62 8.70
N GLY A 69 -9.47 17.13 8.02
CA GLY A 69 -10.86 16.99 8.42
C GLY A 69 -11.30 15.53 8.33
N PRO A 70 -12.01 14.99 9.35
CA PRO A 70 -12.47 13.60 9.34
C PRO A 70 -13.25 13.16 8.08
N PRO A 71 -14.14 13.98 7.48
CA PRO A 71 -14.90 13.54 6.30
C PRO A 71 -14.12 13.70 4.97
N SER A 72 -12.99 14.42 4.96
CA SER A 72 -12.37 14.93 3.75
C SER A 72 -11.90 13.82 2.81
N SER A 73 -11.19 12.81 3.32
CA SER A 73 -10.73 11.68 2.50
C SER A 73 -11.87 10.83 1.94
N GLY A 74 -12.92 10.61 2.75
CA GLY A 74 -14.10 9.89 2.28
C GLY A 74 -14.81 10.63 1.15
N ALA A 75 -14.97 11.95 1.30
CA ALA A 75 -15.58 12.81 0.28
C ALA A 75 -14.78 12.79 -1.02
N PHE A 76 -13.46 12.93 -0.92
CA PHE A 76 -12.56 12.91 -2.06
C PHE A 76 -12.66 11.57 -2.81
N CYS A 77 -12.60 10.45 -2.09
CA CYS A 77 -12.73 9.12 -2.69
C CYS A 77 -14.07 8.93 -3.40
N ILE A 78 -15.19 9.37 -2.80
CA ILE A 78 -16.51 9.33 -3.46
C ILE A 78 -16.50 10.18 -4.73
N ALA A 79 -15.91 11.37 -4.65
CA ALA A 79 -15.87 12.31 -5.76
C ALA A 79 -15.07 11.73 -6.93
N ILE A 80 -13.86 11.21 -6.75
CA ILE A 80 -13.00 10.76 -7.86
C ILE A 80 -13.35 9.37 -8.42
N GLN A 81 -14.15 8.58 -7.69
CA GLN A 81 -14.45 7.20 -8.03
C GLN A 81 -14.93 6.97 -9.48
N PRO A 82 -15.78 7.81 -10.10
CA PRO A 82 -16.23 7.60 -11.47
C PRO A 82 -15.08 7.59 -12.49
N GLU A 83 -14.16 8.55 -12.39
CA GLU A 83 -13.00 8.65 -13.30
C GLU A 83 -12.01 7.51 -13.05
N LEU A 84 -11.79 7.15 -11.79
CA LEU A 84 -10.91 6.02 -11.44
C LEU A 84 -11.49 4.70 -11.98
N ALA A 85 -12.80 4.49 -11.86
CA ALA A 85 -13.46 3.29 -12.39
C ALA A 85 -13.42 3.23 -13.92
N ALA A 86 -13.51 4.37 -14.60
CA ALA A 86 -13.36 4.44 -16.05
C ALA A 86 -11.94 4.08 -16.49
N LEU A 87 -10.92 4.61 -15.81
CA LEU A 87 -9.51 4.27 -16.06
C LEU A 87 -9.25 2.77 -15.84
N ASP A 88 -9.73 2.21 -14.73
CA ASP A 88 -9.62 0.78 -14.45
C ASP A 88 -10.32 -0.07 -15.53
N ALA A 89 -11.55 0.27 -15.91
CA ALA A 89 -12.30 -0.43 -16.94
C ALA A 89 -11.62 -0.42 -18.31
N GLU A 90 -10.93 0.67 -18.65
CA GLU A 90 -10.21 0.83 -19.91
C GLU A 90 -8.97 -0.07 -19.99
N LEU A 91 -8.25 -0.25 -18.88
CA LEU A 91 -7.02 -1.04 -18.83
C LEU A 91 -7.28 -2.54 -18.65
N ARG A 92 -8.46 -2.90 -18.14
CA ARG A 92 -8.85 -4.27 -17.82
C ARG A 92 -8.75 -5.27 -18.98
N PRO A 93 -9.20 -4.96 -20.22
CA PRO A 93 -9.10 -5.89 -21.35
C PRO A 93 -7.66 -6.29 -21.68
N PHE A 94 -6.69 -5.47 -21.29
CA PHE A 94 -5.28 -5.73 -21.49
C PHE A 94 -4.65 -6.55 -20.36
N GLY A 95 -5.39 -6.89 -19.30
CA GLY A 95 -4.86 -7.48 -18.07
C GLY A 95 -4.22 -6.45 -17.14
N GLY A 96 -4.43 -5.17 -17.41
CA GLY A 96 -4.06 -4.04 -16.56
C GLY A 96 -5.19 -3.64 -15.60
N GLY A 97 -5.02 -2.48 -14.96
CA GLY A 97 -6.01 -1.92 -14.04
C GLY A 97 -5.55 -0.58 -13.45
N ALA A 98 -6.42 0.00 -12.63
CA ALA A 98 -6.09 1.21 -11.87
C ALA A 98 -6.57 1.13 -10.42
N TRP A 99 -5.77 1.68 -9.52
CA TRP A 99 -5.99 1.66 -8.08
C TRP A 99 -5.62 3.01 -7.48
N ALA A 100 -6.18 3.32 -6.32
CA ALA A 100 -5.85 4.55 -5.62
C ALA A 100 -5.85 4.34 -4.11
N GLU A 101 -4.90 5.00 -3.45
CA GLU A 101 -4.96 5.30 -2.02
C GLU A 101 -5.19 6.80 -1.88
N MET A 102 -6.45 7.20 -1.70
CA MET A 102 -6.85 8.61 -1.75
C MET A 102 -6.41 9.25 -3.08
N ASP A 103 -5.52 10.24 -3.06
CA ASP A 103 -4.98 10.95 -4.23
C ASP A 103 -3.76 10.27 -4.87
N ASP A 104 -3.14 9.28 -4.21
CA ASP A 104 -2.08 8.46 -4.79
C ASP A 104 -2.69 7.40 -5.73
N ILE A 105 -2.70 7.69 -7.03
CA ILE A 105 -3.35 6.86 -8.06
C ILE A 105 -2.29 6.12 -8.88
N PHE A 106 -2.58 4.87 -9.22
CA PHE A 106 -1.69 3.97 -9.96
C PHE A 106 -2.43 3.36 -11.15
N ALA A 107 -1.77 3.33 -12.31
CA ALA A 107 -2.28 2.70 -13.53
C ALA A 107 -1.26 1.69 -14.08
N LEU A 108 -1.70 0.48 -14.43
CA LEU A 108 -0.86 -0.60 -14.92
C LEU A 108 -1.43 -1.18 -16.21
N GLY A 109 -0.56 -1.54 -17.16
CA GLY A 109 -0.94 -2.20 -18.42
C GLY A 109 0.09 -1.96 -19.52
N PRO A 110 -0.18 -2.37 -20.78
CA PRO A 110 0.70 -2.09 -21.91
C PRO A 110 0.92 -0.59 -22.07
N ALA A 111 2.15 -0.17 -22.38
CA ALA A 111 2.47 1.25 -22.58
C ALA A 111 1.59 1.91 -23.66
N ALA A 112 1.17 1.15 -24.69
CA ALA A 112 0.26 1.60 -25.73
C ALA A 112 -1.14 1.96 -25.23
N ALA A 113 -1.58 1.32 -24.14
CA ALA A 113 -2.88 1.52 -23.53
C ALA A 113 -2.81 2.51 -22.36
N VAL A 114 -1.82 2.33 -21.46
CA VAL A 114 -1.73 3.09 -20.20
C VAL A 114 -1.56 4.58 -20.42
N PHE A 115 -0.60 5.03 -21.24
CA PHE A 115 -0.35 6.47 -21.39
C PHE A 115 -1.54 7.22 -22.01
N PRO A 116 -2.20 6.71 -23.07
CA PRO A 116 -3.45 7.30 -23.55
C PRO A 116 -4.59 7.28 -22.52
N ALA A 117 -4.70 6.22 -21.72
CA ALA A 117 -5.70 6.10 -20.65
C ALA A 117 -5.47 7.17 -19.56
N VAL A 118 -4.22 7.32 -19.10
CA VAL A 118 -3.81 8.32 -18.11
C VAL A 118 -4.09 9.74 -18.62
N LYS A 119 -3.83 10.01 -19.90
CA LYS A 119 -4.18 11.30 -20.52
C LYS A 119 -5.67 11.60 -20.40
N ARG A 120 -6.52 10.65 -20.82
CA ARG A 120 -7.98 10.80 -20.74
C ARG A 120 -8.49 10.90 -19.31
N PHE A 121 -7.88 10.16 -18.39
CA PHE A 121 -8.17 10.28 -16.96
C PHE A 121 -7.91 11.70 -16.46
N GLY A 122 -6.74 12.28 -16.75
CA GLY A 122 -6.41 13.65 -16.36
C GLY A 122 -7.37 14.69 -16.97
N GLU A 123 -7.74 14.53 -18.24
CA GLU A 123 -8.74 15.38 -18.92
C GLU A 123 -10.12 15.27 -18.26
N ALA A 124 -10.57 14.05 -17.94
CA ALA A 124 -11.85 13.80 -17.29
C ALA A 124 -11.90 14.34 -15.86
N VAL A 125 -10.82 14.16 -15.08
CA VAL A 125 -10.67 14.70 -13.72
C VAL A 125 -10.68 16.23 -13.75
N LYS A 126 -10.00 16.85 -14.71
CA LYS A 126 -10.03 18.31 -14.86
C LYS A 126 -11.43 18.81 -15.23
N ALA A 127 -12.11 18.14 -16.14
CA ALA A 127 -13.44 18.54 -16.60
C ALA A 127 -14.52 18.36 -15.51
N SER A 128 -14.42 17.32 -14.69
CA SER A 128 -15.46 16.95 -13.72
C SER A 128 -15.25 17.51 -12.32
N LEU A 129 -13.99 17.64 -11.89
CA LEU A 129 -13.61 17.98 -10.52
C LEU A 129 -12.71 19.23 -10.44
N ASN A 130 -12.39 19.85 -11.59
CA ASN A 130 -11.46 20.97 -11.71
C ASN A 130 -10.02 20.68 -11.22
N LEU A 131 -9.68 19.41 -11.00
CA LEU A 131 -8.36 19.00 -10.51
C LEU A 131 -7.33 18.90 -11.65
N GLU A 132 -6.13 19.41 -11.39
CA GLU A 132 -5.03 19.39 -12.35
C GLU A 132 -4.11 18.19 -12.11
N MET A 133 -3.92 17.36 -13.13
CA MET A 133 -2.91 16.29 -13.12
C MET A 133 -1.52 16.89 -13.39
N GLN A 134 -0.58 16.71 -12.46
CA GLN A 134 0.78 17.23 -12.60
C GLN A 134 1.62 16.28 -13.44
N VAL A 135 1.58 16.44 -14.76
CA VAL A 135 2.32 15.62 -15.72
C VAL A 135 3.82 15.52 -15.37
N SER A 136 4.44 16.61 -14.90
CA SER A 136 5.85 16.66 -14.52
C SER A 136 6.19 15.86 -13.26
N LYS A 137 5.19 15.43 -12.48
CA LYS A 137 5.32 14.62 -11.27
C LYS A 137 4.85 13.18 -11.44
N LEU A 138 4.43 12.80 -12.65
CA LEU A 138 4.13 11.39 -12.92
C LEU A 138 5.39 10.56 -12.77
N GLU A 139 5.27 9.40 -12.12
CA GLU A 139 6.38 8.45 -12.00
C GLU A 139 6.07 7.22 -12.86
N CYS A 140 6.95 6.92 -13.82
CA CYS A 140 6.78 5.77 -14.71
C CYS A 140 7.81 4.69 -14.38
N PHE A 141 7.37 3.44 -14.28
CA PHE A 141 8.22 2.29 -13.99
C PHE A 141 7.93 1.12 -14.93
N SER A 142 8.98 0.46 -15.41
CA SER A 142 8.90 -0.86 -16.04
C SER A 142 10.24 -1.57 -15.91
N PRO A 143 10.26 -2.87 -15.57
CA PRO A 143 11.50 -3.63 -15.50
C PRO A 143 12.07 -3.98 -16.88
N GLU A 144 11.21 -4.07 -17.91
CA GLU A 144 11.60 -4.57 -19.24
C GLU A 144 11.32 -3.57 -20.37
N TYR A 145 10.29 -2.73 -20.23
CA TYR A 145 9.91 -1.79 -21.28
C TYR A 145 10.82 -0.56 -21.28
N ASN A 146 11.37 -0.22 -22.44
CA ASN A 146 12.22 0.95 -22.59
C ASN A 146 11.40 2.25 -22.54
N LEU A 147 11.29 2.83 -21.35
CA LEU A 147 10.58 4.09 -21.13
C LEU A 147 11.27 5.30 -21.80
N SER A 148 12.59 5.25 -22.01
CA SER A 148 13.35 6.35 -22.61
C SER A 148 12.94 6.65 -24.05
N HIS A 149 12.49 5.64 -24.79
CA HIS A 149 12.03 5.76 -26.17
C HIS A 149 10.54 5.40 -26.33
N CYS A 150 9.75 5.60 -25.27
CA CYS A 150 8.32 5.32 -25.30
C CYS A 150 7.55 6.47 -25.97
N PRO A 151 6.98 6.28 -27.18
CA PRO A 151 6.31 7.36 -27.91
C PRO A 151 5.07 7.88 -27.18
N TRP A 152 4.35 7.00 -26.48
CA TRP A 152 3.13 7.38 -25.76
C TRP A 152 3.43 8.16 -24.48
N ARG A 153 4.56 7.87 -23.83
CA ARG A 153 5.08 8.65 -22.69
C ARG A 153 5.47 10.05 -23.15
N GLU A 154 6.23 10.14 -24.24
CA GLU A 154 6.67 11.40 -24.82
C GLU A 154 5.47 12.26 -25.26
N ALA A 155 4.46 11.66 -25.87
CA ALA A 155 3.23 12.34 -26.24
C ALA A 155 2.43 12.87 -25.02
N LEU A 156 2.52 12.20 -23.87
CA LEU A 156 1.94 12.68 -22.61
C LEU A 156 2.82 13.77 -21.95
N GLY A 157 4.12 13.84 -22.28
CA GLY A 157 5.08 14.68 -21.58
C GLY A 157 5.50 14.15 -20.20
N ALA A 158 5.15 12.90 -19.87
CA ALA A 158 5.48 12.30 -18.58
C ALA A 158 7.00 12.07 -18.49
N PRO A 159 7.68 12.43 -17.40
CA PRO A 159 9.10 12.16 -17.25
C PRO A 159 9.35 10.65 -17.24
N VAL A 160 10.55 10.23 -17.66
CA VAL A 160 11.02 8.89 -17.30
C VAL A 160 11.19 8.93 -15.78
N GLY A 161 10.42 8.11 -15.06
CA GLY A 161 10.56 7.98 -13.61
C GLY A 161 11.91 7.39 -13.23
N MET A 162 12.06 6.93 -11.99
CA MET A 162 13.26 6.20 -11.59
C MET A 162 13.31 4.82 -12.27
N VAL A 163 14.12 4.71 -13.33
CA VAL A 163 14.58 3.43 -13.88
C VAL A 163 15.72 2.93 -12.99
N LEU A 164 15.40 2.43 -11.80
CA LEU A 164 16.42 1.89 -10.91
C LEU A 164 16.10 0.46 -10.50
N ALA A 165 17.01 -0.43 -10.89
CA ALA A 165 17.27 -1.62 -10.10
C ALA A 165 17.49 -1.19 -8.63
N GLY A 166 16.72 -1.75 -7.70
CA GLY A 166 16.73 -1.34 -6.30
C GLY A 166 15.77 -0.18 -5.95
N PHE A 167 14.77 0.14 -6.79
CA PHE A 167 13.69 1.09 -6.42
C PHE A 167 13.06 0.73 -5.08
N VAL A 168 12.70 -0.55 -4.89
CA VAL A 168 12.08 -1.03 -3.66
C VAL A 168 13.00 -0.72 -2.47
N ASP A 169 14.29 -1.05 -2.55
CA ASP A 169 15.26 -0.76 -1.49
C ASP A 169 15.45 0.74 -1.25
N ALA A 170 15.47 1.56 -2.31
CA ALA A 170 15.59 3.01 -2.20
C ALA A 170 14.35 3.64 -1.56
N TRP A 171 13.15 3.18 -1.94
CA TRP A 171 11.89 3.61 -1.37
C TRP A 171 11.80 3.21 0.10
N LEU A 172 12.13 1.96 0.44
CA LEU A 172 12.16 1.48 1.81
C LEU A 172 13.12 2.29 2.68
N ARG A 173 14.33 2.59 2.18
CA ARG A 173 15.27 3.49 2.87
C ARG A 173 14.68 4.88 3.10
N ALA A 174 14.03 5.46 2.10
CA ALA A 174 13.39 6.77 2.24
C ALA A 174 12.25 6.75 3.29
N GLN A 175 11.47 5.68 3.34
CA GLN A 175 10.44 5.50 4.36
C GLN A 175 11.03 5.39 5.78
N VAL A 176 12.10 4.60 5.95
CA VAL A 176 12.82 4.49 7.23
C VAL A 176 13.33 5.86 7.67
N SER A 177 14.05 6.59 6.79
CA SER A 177 14.56 7.93 7.11
C SER A 177 13.44 8.94 7.46
N SER A 178 12.27 8.82 6.83
CA SER A 178 11.11 9.65 7.17
C SER A 178 10.59 9.37 8.58
N ILE A 179 10.53 8.10 8.98
CA ILE A 179 10.13 7.70 10.34
C ILE A 179 11.17 8.14 11.36
N GLU A 180 12.45 7.91 11.11
CA GLU A 180 13.54 8.36 11.98
C GLU A 180 13.47 9.87 12.21
N SER A 181 13.34 10.65 11.14
CA SER A 181 13.18 12.11 11.23
C SER A 181 11.96 12.51 12.06
N TYR A 182 10.83 11.80 11.91
CA TYR A 182 9.62 12.07 12.68
C TYR A 182 9.84 11.77 14.17
N ILE A 183 10.44 10.63 14.50
CA ILE A 183 10.78 10.23 15.88
C ILE A 183 11.72 11.26 16.50
N GLU A 184 12.78 11.67 15.80
CA GLU A 184 13.73 12.68 16.27
C GLU A 184 13.04 14.00 16.58
N LYS A 185 12.16 14.47 15.69
CA LYS A 185 11.37 15.69 15.92
C LYS A 185 10.48 15.55 17.15
N THR A 186 9.75 14.44 17.29
CA THR A 186 8.91 14.17 18.46
C THR A 186 9.73 14.15 19.75
N VAL A 187 10.91 13.51 19.73
CA VAL A 187 11.85 13.49 20.86
C VAL A 187 12.31 14.90 21.21
N LEU A 188 12.78 15.68 20.24
CA LEU A 188 13.25 17.04 20.46
C LEU A 188 12.16 17.95 21.02
N SER A 189 10.92 17.82 20.53
CA SER A 189 9.79 18.63 20.99
C SER A 189 9.31 18.27 22.41
N LEU A 190 9.31 16.98 22.77
CA LEU A 190 8.68 16.53 24.01
C LEU A 190 9.66 16.21 25.15
N ARG A 191 10.93 15.95 24.85
CA ARG A 191 11.94 15.55 25.86
C ARG A 191 12.06 16.54 27.01
N ALA A 192 12.04 17.85 26.71
CA ALA A 192 12.14 18.89 27.73
C ALA A 192 10.79 19.19 28.42
N ALA A 193 9.67 18.93 27.76
CA ALA A 193 8.34 19.33 28.24
C ALA A 193 7.68 18.26 29.12
N SER A 194 7.70 16.99 28.70
CA SER A 194 7.07 15.89 29.44
C SER A 194 7.61 14.53 29.03
N PRO A 195 8.37 13.84 29.91
CA PRO A 195 8.82 12.47 29.67
C PRO A 195 7.66 11.49 29.45
N HIS A 196 6.51 11.73 30.08
CA HIS A 196 5.32 10.88 29.93
C HIS A 196 4.65 11.06 28.58
N ALA A 197 4.52 12.30 28.10
CA ALA A 197 3.97 12.57 26.77
C ALA A 197 4.90 12.06 25.68
N LEU A 198 6.22 12.22 25.88
CA LEU A 198 7.22 11.64 24.99
C LEU A 198 7.10 10.11 24.92
N TRP A 199 7.01 9.44 26.06
CA TRP A 199 6.82 7.99 26.12
C TRP A 199 5.55 7.56 25.39
N ALA A 200 4.42 8.22 25.66
CA ALA A 200 3.15 7.90 25.00
C ALA A 200 3.23 8.09 23.47
N ALA A 201 3.83 9.18 23.00
CA ALA A 201 3.96 9.48 21.57
C ALA A 201 4.88 8.49 20.85
N ILE A 202 6.00 8.08 21.47
CA ILE A 202 6.89 7.07 20.90
C ILE A 202 6.19 5.71 20.90
N TYR A 203 5.68 5.28 22.05
CA TYR A 203 5.18 3.93 22.25
C TYR A 203 3.87 3.66 21.49
N TYR A 204 2.88 4.56 21.57
CA TYR A 204 1.55 4.32 20.98
C TYR A 204 1.42 4.82 19.54
N SER A 205 2.29 5.72 19.08
CA SER A 205 2.16 6.31 17.74
C SER A 205 3.35 5.99 16.85
N CYS A 206 4.57 6.35 17.26
CA CYS A 206 5.74 6.21 16.39
C CYS A 206 6.16 4.75 16.19
N SER A 207 6.13 3.93 17.26
CA SER A 207 6.44 2.50 17.20
C SER A 207 5.49 1.78 16.24
N ALA A 208 4.19 2.07 16.31
CA ALA A 208 3.20 1.45 15.44
C ALA A 208 3.46 1.75 13.95
N LYS A 209 3.89 2.98 13.63
CA LYS A 209 4.28 3.35 12.26
C LYS A 209 5.54 2.61 11.81
N PHE A 210 6.51 2.47 12.69
CA PHE A 210 7.75 1.74 12.41
C PHE A 210 7.48 0.23 12.19
N ASP A 211 6.73 -0.39 13.09
CA ASP A 211 6.32 -1.79 13.02
C ASP A 211 5.52 -2.07 11.73
N PHE A 212 4.65 -1.14 11.34
CA PHE A 212 3.91 -1.22 10.10
C PHE A 212 4.82 -1.27 8.87
N ILE A 213 5.92 -0.51 8.82
CA ILE A 213 6.83 -0.58 7.67
C ILE A 213 7.69 -1.84 7.72
N LEU A 214 8.24 -2.18 8.89
CA LEU A 214 9.12 -3.34 9.02
C LEU A 214 8.45 -4.66 8.65
N ARG A 215 7.15 -4.83 8.92
CA ARG A 215 6.43 -6.04 8.49
C ARG A 215 6.34 -6.23 6.98
N HIS A 216 6.65 -5.21 6.17
CA HIS A 216 6.71 -5.34 4.70
C HIS A 216 8.11 -5.77 4.21
N LEU A 217 9.10 -5.80 5.10
CA LEU A 217 10.48 -6.14 4.78
C LEU A 217 10.76 -7.63 5.02
N PRO A 218 11.58 -8.26 4.15
CA PRO A 218 12.14 -9.58 4.42
C PRO A 218 12.85 -9.63 5.80
N PRO A 219 12.77 -10.76 6.53
CA PRO A 219 13.37 -10.86 7.87
C PRO A 219 14.87 -10.56 7.93
N ASP A 220 15.59 -10.89 6.85
CA ASP A 220 17.01 -10.60 6.67
C ASP A 220 17.33 -9.09 6.60
N GLN A 221 16.33 -8.25 6.29
CA GLN A 221 16.46 -6.80 6.22
C GLN A 221 15.95 -6.09 7.49
N THR A 222 15.09 -6.76 8.28
CA THR A 222 14.52 -6.20 9.52
C THR A 222 15.41 -6.32 10.77
N ALA A 223 16.58 -6.95 10.66
CA ALA A 223 17.46 -7.21 11.80
C ALA A 223 18.11 -5.96 12.43
N CYS A 224 17.71 -4.74 12.06
CA CYS A 224 18.11 -3.52 12.76
C CYS A 224 17.28 -3.34 14.04
N GLY A 225 17.77 -3.90 15.15
CA GLY A 225 17.16 -3.71 16.46
C GLY A 225 17.23 -2.25 16.92
N TYR A 226 16.11 -1.71 17.39
CA TYR A 226 16.10 -0.48 18.19
C TYR A 226 16.68 -0.80 19.58
N GLU A 227 17.95 -0.46 19.82
CA GLU A 227 18.62 -0.55 21.14
C GLU A 227 18.23 0.59 22.10
N GLY A 228 17.27 1.44 21.72
CA GLY A 228 16.99 2.68 22.44
C GLY A 228 16.25 2.49 23.77
N VAL A 229 16.74 3.24 24.76
CA VAL A 229 16.14 3.60 26.07
C VAL A 229 16.39 2.62 27.23
N LEU A 230 16.73 1.36 26.99
CA LEU A 230 16.89 0.36 28.05
C LEU A 230 18.38 0.18 28.37
N PHE A 231 18.93 1.10 29.16
CA PHE A 231 20.36 1.19 29.50
C PHE A 231 20.92 0.00 30.29
N ASP A 232 20.07 -0.87 30.85
CA ASP A 232 20.50 -2.03 31.62
C ASP A 232 19.66 -3.29 31.33
N ALA A 233 20.29 -4.45 31.49
CA ALA A 233 19.72 -5.75 31.17
C ALA A 233 18.45 -6.09 31.99
N ILE A 234 18.30 -5.55 33.20
CA ILE A 234 17.15 -5.82 34.07
C ILE A 234 15.95 -5.02 33.57
N THR A 235 16.13 -3.73 33.28
CA THR A 235 15.09 -2.89 32.69
C THR A 235 14.67 -3.43 31.32
N ALA A 236 15.63 -3.88 30.50
CA ALA A 236 15.33 -4.54 29.24
C ALA A 236 14.48 -5.80 29.41
N ARG A 237 14.83 -6.67 30.37
CA ARG A 237 14.08 -7.90 30.65
C ARG A 237 12.69 -7.62 31.20
N ARG A 238 12.53 -6.61 32.06
CA ARG A 238 11.23 -6.19 32.61
C ARG A 238 10.34 -5.55 31.55
N ALA A 239 10.91 -4.75 30.66
CA ALA A 239 10.19 -4.15 29.55
C ALA A 239 9.61 -5.21 28.59
N ARG A 240 10.31 -6.34 28.41
CA ARG A 240 9.84 -7.46 27.58
C ARG A 240 8.70 -8.29 28.20
N LEU A 241 8.49 -8.19 29.51
CA LEU A 241 7.41 -8.95 30.16
C LEU A 241 6.04 -8.48 29.65
N PRO A 242 5.04 -9.39 29.54
CA PRO A 242 3.67 -9.00 29.21
C PRO A 242 3.09 -7.99 30.23
N ALA A 243 2.10 -7.19 29.79
CA ALA A 243 1.41 -6.24 30.67
C ALA A 243 0.83 -6.90 31.94
N ARG A 244 0.30 -8.14 31.81
CA ARG A 244 -0.19 -8.95 32.95
C ARG A 244 0.88 -9.30 33.99
N MET A 245 2.16 -9.25 33.61
CA MET A 245 3.32 -9.46 34.48
C MET A 245 4.00 -8.13 34.87
N ARG A 246 3.30 -6.99 34.71
CA ARG A 246 3.82 -5.64 34.98
C ARG A 246 5.05 -5.28 34.13
N GLY A 247 5.13 -5.81 32.91
CA GLY A 247 6.07 -5.36 31.90
C GLY A 247 5.44 -4.47 30.85
N LEU A 248 6.23 -4.10 29.85
CA LEU A 248 5.81 -3.21 28.76
C LEU A 248 5.43 -3.98 27.48
N GLY A 249 5.54 -5.30 27.46
CA GLY A 249 5.19 -6.12 26.31
C GLY A 249 6.06 -5.89 25.07
N LEU A 250 7.22 -5.23 25.21
CA LEU A 250 8.14 -5.00 24.11
C LEU A 250 8.72 -6.34 23.64
N ARG A 251 8.64 -6.62 22.33
CA ARG A 251 9.28 -7.81 21.75
C ARG A 251 10.45 -7.39 20.89
N SER A 252 11.44 -8.28 20.75
CA SER A 252 12.46 -8.05 19.74
C SER A 252 11.80 -8.07 18.38
N LEU A 253 12.01 -7.02 17.58
CA LEU A 253 11.49 -6.95 16.22
C LEU A 253 12.08 -8.04 15.33
N GLU A 254 13.34 -8.42 15.58
CA GLU A 254 14.01 -9.56 14.93
C GLU A 254 13.29 -10.88 15.23
N GLU A 255 12.88 -11.11 16.49
CA GLU A 255 12.17 -12.35 16.87
C GLU A 255 10.79 -12.46 16.20
N VAL A 256 10.08 -11.34 16.02
CA VAL A 256 8.75 -11.34 15.40
C VAL A 256 8.78 -11.17 13.89
N ALA A 257 9.91 -10.76 13.31
CA ALA A 257 10.02 -10.41 11.90
C ALA A 257 9.52 -11.49 10.94
N PRO A 258 9.86 -12.80 11.08
CA PRO A 258 9.33 -13.83 10.18
C PRO A 258 7.81 -13.91 10.20
N ALA A 259 7.20 -13.87 11.38
CA ALA A 259 5.75 -13.93 11.53
C ALA A 259 5.06 -12.66 11.03
N ALA A 260 5.63 -11.48 11.33
CA ALA A 260 5.11 -10.20 10.87
C ALA A 260 5.15 -10.09 9.34
N PHE A 261 6.27 -10.49 8.73
CA PHE A 261 6.44 -10.50 7.28
C PHE A 261 5.49 -11.49 6.59
N CYS A 262 5.41 -12.73 7.08
CA CYS A 262 4.49 -13.70 6.52
C CYS A 262 3.02 -13.29 6.67
N ALA A 263 2.63 -12.76 7.82
CA ALA A 263 1.26 -12.27 8.04
C ALA A 263 0.93 -11.11 7.09
N CYS A 264 1.83 -10.14 6.96
CA CYS A 264 1.66 -9.01 6.04
C CYS A 264 1.48 -9.47 4.60
N PHE A 265 2.33 -10.40 4.13
CA PHE A 265 2.22 -10.94 2.77
C PHE A 265 0.91 -11.69 2.56
N VAL A 266 0.50 -12.53 3.52
CA VAL A 266 -0.77 -13.28 3.44
C VAL A 266 -1.97 -12.34 3.39
N GLU A 267 -2.02 -11.33 4.27
CA GLU A 267 -3.08 -10.32 4.29
C GLU A 267 -3.21 -9.58 2.95
N ALA A 268 -2.06 -9.23 2.35
CA ALA A 268 -2.04 -8.63 1.02
C ALA A 268 -2.51 -9.62 -0.05
N ALA A 269 -1.97 -10.84 -0.06
CA ALA A 269 -2.27 -11.86 -1.06
C ALA A 269 -3.76 -12.23 -1.11
N GLU A 270 -4.43 -12.26 0.04
CA GLU A 270 -5.88 -12.50 0.14
C GLU A 270 -6.74 -11.41 -0.53
N ARG A 271 -6.18 -10.23 -0.79
CA ARG A 271 -6.85 -9.14 -1.51
C ARG A 271 -6.48 -9.08 -2.99
N PHE A 272 -5.56 -9.92 -3.47
CA PHE A 272 -5.11 -9.88 -4.86
C PHE A 272 -6.16 -10.45 -5.81
N LEU A 273 -6.81 -11.54 -5.44
CA LEU A 273 -7.79 -12.23 -6.28
C LEU A 273 -9.21 -11.96 -5.83
N ASP A 274 -10.16 -12.14 -6.75
CA ASP A 274 -11.58 -12.07 -6.42
C ASP A 274 -11.90 -13.17 -5.41
N ARG A 275 -12.75 -12.86 -4.41
CA ARG A 275 -13.14 -13.81 -3.37
C ARG A 275 -14.63 -13.72 -3.07
N SER A 276 -15.24 -14.84 -2.72
CA SER A 276 -16.61 -14.84 -2.23
C SER A 276 -16.69 -14.23 -0.83
N THR A 277 -17.72 -13.42 -0.57
CA THR A 277 -17.99 -12.89 0.77
C THR A 277 -18.91 -13.84 1.54
N PRO A 278 -18.78 -13.90 2.88
CA PRO A 278 -19.75 -14.58 3.73
C PRO A 278 -21.14 -13.95 3.50
N GLY A 279 -22.04 -14.68 2.84
CA GLY A 279 -23.34 -14.16 2.39
C GLY A 279 -23.62 -14.29 0.89
N GLY A 280 -22.69 -14.86 0.11
CA GLY A 280 -22.90 -15.17 -1.30
C GLY A 280 -22.61 -14.02 -2.27
N GLY A 281 -22.00 -12.94 -1.78
CA GLY A 281 -21.46 -11.89 -2.64
C GLY A 281 -20.06 -12.24 -3.15
N SER A 282 -19.50 -11.36 -3.99
CA SER A 282 -18.10 -11.42 -4.42
C SER A 282 -17.44 -10.08 -4.12
N GLU A 283 -16.29 -10.13 -3.45
CA GLU A 283 -15.40 -9.00 -3.25
C GLU A 283 -14.32 -9.03 -4.33
N ARG A 284 -14.15 -7.88 -4.99
CA ARG A 284 -13.21 -7.73 -6.08
C ARG A 284 -11.77 -7.62 -5.54
N GLY A 285 -10.87 -8.43 -6.08
CA GLY A 285 -9.44 -8.37 -5.80
C GLY A 285 -8.70 -7.35 -6.67
N PHE A 286 -7.57 -6.88 -6.15
CA PHE A 286 -6.77 -5.85 -6.78
C PHE A 286 -5.97 -6.34 -7.99
N PHE A 287 -5.41 -7.55 -7.95
CA PHE A 287 -4.40 -8.02 -8.90
C PHE A 287 -4.77 -9.38 -9.53
N GLN A 288 -5.86 -9.41 -10.30
CA GLN A 288 -6.34 -10.63 -10.97
C GLN A 288 -5.30 -11.29 -11.89
N MET A 289 -4.35 -10.50 -12.43
CA MET A 289 -3.26 -11.02 -13.25
C MET A 289 -2.34 -11.99 -12.50
N LEU A 290 -2.39 -12.02 -11.17
CA LEU A 290 -1.64 -12.96 -10.33
C LEU A 290 -2.36 -14.31 -10.14
N ALA A 291 -3.56 -14.52 -10.70
CA ALA A 291 -4.28 -15.78 -10.59
C ALA A 291 -3.45 -17.01 -11.06
N PRO A 292 -2.61 -16.94 -12.11
CA PRO A 292 -1.73 -18.05 -12.49
C PRO A 292 -0.67 -18.41 -11.45
N LEU A 293 -0.25 -17.43 -10.63
CA LEU A 293 0.77 -17.59 -9.58
C LEU A 293 0.19 -18.30 -8.35
N PHE A 294 -0.97 -17.83 -7.85
CA PHE A 294 -1.60 -18.38 -6.64
C PHE A 294 -2.54 -19.56 -6.93
N GLY A 295 -3.09 -19.63 -8.15
CA GLY A 295 -4.14 -20.56 -8.54
C GLY A 295 -5.51 -19.89 -8.46
N HIS A 296 -6.39 -20.23 -9.41
CA HIS A 296 -7.78 -19.79 -9.36
C HIS A 296 -8.46 -20.33 -8.09
N GLY A 297 -9.20 -19.46 -7.39
CA GLY A 297 -9.88 -19.81 -6.15
C GLY A 297 -8.95 -20.02 -4.94
N ALA A 298 -7.67 -19.61 -5.01
CA ALA A 298 -6.68 -19.83 -3.96
C ALA A 298 -7.15 -19.36 -2.56
N PHE A 299 -7.99 -18.33 -2.51
CA PHE A 299 -8.46 -17.69 -1.27
C PHE A 299 -9.98 -17.79 -1.08
N GLU A 300 -10.68 -18.66 -1.81
CA GLU A 300 -12.15 -18.79 -1.72
C GLU A 300 -12.62 -19.52 -0.46
N LEU A 301 -11.86 -20.51 0.00
CA LEU A 301 -12.21 -21.30 1.18
C LEU A 301 -11.50 -20.77 2.43
N PRO A 302 -12.09 -20.93 3.63
CA PRO A 302 -11.37 -20.70 4.87
C PRO A 302 -10.30 -21.77 5.10
N TYR A 303 -9.25 -21.42 5.83
CA TYR A 303 -8.29 -22.39 6.34
C TYR A 303 -9.00 -23.42 7.25
N PRO A 304 -8.67 -24.72 7.20
CA PRO A 304 -7.57 -25.35 6.45
C PRO A 304 -7.92 -25.84 5.04
N ASN A 305 -9.17 -25.71 4.60
CA ASN A 305 -9.64 -26.29 3.33
C ASN A 305 -9.20 -25.51 2.09
N SER A 306 -8.47 -24.42 2.31
CA SER A 306 -8.03 -23.48 1.29
C SER A 306 -6.64 -23.83 0.77
N PRO A 307 -6.45 -23.95 -0.56
CA PRO A 307 -5.12 -24.18 -1.12
C PRO A 307 -4.18 -22.99 -0.89
N ARG A 308 -4.68 -21.78 -0.56
CA ARG A 308 -3.95 -20.53 -0.24
C ARG A 308 -2.67 -20.36 -1.05
N LEU A 309 -1.54 -20.64 -0.41
CA LEU A 309 -0.21 -20.40 -0.95
C LEU A 309 0.44 -21.67 -1.52
N SER A 310 -0.26 -22.80 -1.58
CA SER A 310 0.31 -24.08 -2.03
C SER A 310 0.93 -24.00 -3.43
N ARG A 311 0.21 -23.41 -4.40
CA ARG A 311 0.73 -23.21 -5.77
C ARG A 311 1.91 -22.25 -5.79
N PHE A 312 1.82 -21.14 -5.07
CA PHE A 312 2.92 -20.19 -4.90
C PHE A 312 4.17 -20.89 -4.34
N LEU A 313 4.04 -21.60 -3.22
CA LEU A 313 5.13 -22.32 -2.53
C LEU A 313 5.71 -23.50 -3.32
N SER A 314 4.90 -24.17 -4.16
CA SER A 314 5.37 -25.26 -5.03
C SER A 314 6.04 -24.75 -6.30
N GLY A 315 5.61 -23.60 -6.82
CA GLY A 315 6.36 -22.85 -7.83
C GLY A 315 7.75 -22.49 -7.32
N CYS A 316 7.89 -22.24 -6.02
CA CYS A 316 9.15 -21.94 -5.37
C CYS A 316 10.12 -23.13 -5.20
N THR A 317 9.75 -24.40 -5.48
CA THR A 317 10.60 -25.59 -5.23
C THR A 317 11.12 -26.25 -6.50
N THR A 318 10.59 -25.94 -7.68
CA THR A 318 10.91 -26.67 -8.91
C THR A 318 11.65 -25.79 -9.92
N ASN A 319 12.98 -25.96 -10.01
CA ASN A 319 13.78 -25.49 -11.16
C ASN A 319 13.47 -26.25 -12.47
N VAL A 320 12.43 -27.10 -12.49
CA VAL A 320 12.17 -28.03 -13.59
C VAL A 320 10.66 -28.26 -13.70
N ASN A 321 9.94 -27.29 -14.24
CA ASN A 321 8.64 -27.53 -14.83
C ASN A 321 8.56 -26.68 -16.10
N PRO A 322 8.09 -27.17 -17.27
CA PRO A 322 8.05 -26.35 -18.48
C PRO A 322 7.21 -25.07 -18.34
N LEU A 323 6.32 -25.02 -17.34
CA LEU A 323 5.56 -23.83 -16.88
C LEU A 323 6.22 -23.08 -15.70
N GLY A 324 7.14 -23.73 -14.96
CA GLY A 324 7.91 -23.13 -13.86
C GLY A 324 9.16 -22.39 -14.35
N ALA A 325 9.72 -22.79 -15.48
CA ALA A 325 10.75 -22.02 -16.19
C ALA A 325 10.21 -20.72 -16.82
N GLN A 326 8.88 -20.59 -16.91
CA GLN A 326 8.14 -19.45 -17.48
C GLN A 326 7.63 -18.47 -16.42
N LEU A 327 7.87 -18.69 -15.13
CA LEU A 327 7.40 -17.84 -14.02
C LEU A 327 8.54 -17.08 -13.32
N GLY A 328 9.71 -17.03 -13.95
CA GLY A 328 10.89 -16.37 -13.42
C GLY A 328 11.42 -17.02 -12.15
N GLN A 329 12.71 -16.84 -11.88
CA GLN A 329 13.20 -17.00 -10.52
C GLN A 329 12.32 -16.14 -9.59
N LEU A 330 12.01 -16.66 -8.40
CA LEU A 330 11.35 -15.84 -7.40
C LEU A 330 12.10 -14.53 -7.26
N THR A 331 11.35 -13.43 -7.17
CA THR A 331 11.94 -12.20 -6.67
C THR A 331 12.57 -12.49 -5.30
N PRO A 332 13.66 -11.82 -4.91
CA PRO A 332 14.30 -12.03 -3.60
C PRO A 332 13.31 -12.04 -2.42
N THR A 333 12.24 -11.24 -2.52
CA THR A 333 11.11 -11.19 -1.58
C THR A 333 10.33 -12.51 -1.48
N GLY A 334 10.08 -13.20 -2.60
CA GLY A 334 9.37 -14.49 -2.64
C GLY A 334 10.19 -15.63 -2.03
N GLU A 335 11.51 -15.64 -2.22
CA GLU A 335 12.41 -16.59 -1.56
C GLU A 335 12.46 -16.37 -0.05
N SER A 336 12.59 -15.12 0.39
CA SER A 336 12.56 -14.78 1.80
C SER A 336 11.21 -15.13 2.45
N PHE A 337 10.09 -14.96 1.74
CA PHE A 337 8.78 -15.40 2.23
C PHE A 337 8.74 -16.91 2.46
N LYS A 338 9.16 -17.70 1.46
CA LYS A 338 9.13 -19.15 1.58
C LYS A 338 10.00 -19.64 2.74
N ARG A 339 11.23 -19.11 2.87
CA ARG A 339 12.15 -19.47 3.97
C ARG A 339 11.54 -19.17 5.34
N ALA A 340 10.95 -17.98 5.50
CA ALA A 340 10.27 -17.58 6.73
C ALA A 340 9.07 -18.51 7.03
N TRP A 341 8.24 -18.76 6.01
CA TRP A 341 7.05 -19.61 6.12
C TRP A 341 7.40 -21.05 6.52
N GLU A 342 8.36 -21.69 5.83
CA GLU A 342 8.82 -23.05 6.14
C GLU A 342 9.51 -23.14 7.50
N GLY A 343 10.20 -22.07 7.92
CA GLY A 343 10.73 -21.93 9.28
C GLY A 343 9.62 -22.01 10.32
N MET A 344 8.59 -21.16 10.20
CA MET A 344 7.46 -21.13 11.13
C MET A 344 6.69 -22.45 11.16
N GLN A 345 6.48 -23.10 10.01
CA GLN A 345 5.79 -24.40 9.94
C GLN A 345 6.58 -25.50 10.66
N ARG A 346 7.93 -25.49 10.58
CA ARG A 346 8.77 -26.43 11.34
C ARG A 346 8.69 -26.20 12.83
N GLU A 347 8.68 -24.95 13.28
CA GLU A 347 8.50 -24.61 14.69
C GLU A 347 7.18 -25.16 15.20
N VAL A 348 6.05 -24.84 14.56
CA VAL A 348 4.73 -25.35 14.99
C VAL A 348 4.69 -26.88 15.06
N ARG A 349 5.27 -27.58 14.07
CA ARG A 349 5.34 -29.05 14.09
C ARG A 349 6.24 -29.58 15.21
N GLY A 350 7.35 -28.91 15.49
CA GLY A 350 8.24 -29.25 16.62
C GLY A 350 7.54 -29.11 17.98
N TRP A 351 6.63 -28.15 18.12
CA TRP A 351 5.84 -27.98 19.34
C TRP A 351 4.76 -29.06 19.47
N ILE A 352 4.13 -29.43 18.35
CA ILE A 352 3.12 -30.50 18.32
C ILE A 352 3.73 -31.88 18.60
N LEU A 353 4.97 -32.14 18.15
CA LEU A 353 5.67 -33.43 18.34
C LEU A 353 6.49 -33.50 19.63
N GLY A 354 6.70 -32.36 20.31
CA GLY A 354 7.41 -32.26 21.60
C GLY A 354 6.49 -32.18 22.82
N CYS A 355 5.17 -32.29 22.62
CA CYS A 355 4.15 -32.57 23.63
C CYS A 355 3.63 -33.99 23.40
#